data_AF-A0A7G2CBH0-F1
#
_entry.id   AF-A0A7G2CBH0-F1
#
_cell.length_a   1.000
_cell.length_b   1.000
_cell.length_c   1.000
_cell.angle_alpha   90.00
_cell.angle_beta   90.00
_cell.angle_gamma   90.00
#
_symmetry.space_group_name_H-M   'P 1'
#
loop_
_entity.id
_entity.type
_entity.pdbx_description
1 polymer ?
#
loop_
_entity_poly.entity_id
_entity_poly.type
_entity_poly.pdbx_seq_one_letter_code
_entity_poly.pdbx_strand_id
1 'polypeptide(L)'
;MILSHFFGSLFAKDSFVPNDRRCFAEFLYEFWLKKGYWGVFRSNLVDFIIALFLYIICVLFTMCFRWDAAMSCTSDTCDSTALFQGPSLPHVVTKAFVGYLLGVAIVVSSFLSVVYELLYFLQSSLLHLDISRLVKHAGIVDDTGVLGFASVADSVANGGELLSCISWSDFVERVSGYMNAHEQGRFGQSHTVLTPLNILQSLLQVDNYMVLMYEADVISENSPLEYLHPLACQKLFNLFFNDYNEIEYSSTTLIRVKMVVLAYSAFHIAFLLFVLVYRVLRTATTYAGDARTNFRTFLHREWSSRARWKFRLYNEVEHLHESRLADGLEVANEILSHFNGSSNATKLVRRLTSTCIFVLVVFDRPQLWSFIKVSRGVVDQCAAGAVSALGATRPQTTRVQLPR
;
A
#
# COMPACT_ATOMS: atom_id res chain seq x y z
N MET A 1 -1.37 18.59 9.18
CA MET A 1 -0.03 18.49 9.79
C MET A 1 1.06 18.31 8.74
N ILE A 2 1.05 17.28 7.89
CA ILE A 2 2.03 17.18 6.77
C ILE A 2 1.90 18.38 5.82
N LEU A 3 0.68 18.74 5.39
CA LEU A 3 0.44 19.93 4.56
C LEU A 3 0.77 21.25 5.26
N SER A 4 0.60 21.35 6.59
CA SER A 4 0.93 22.59 7.32
C SER A 4 2.43 22.75 7.52
N HIS A 5 3.16 21.66 7.76
CA HIS A 5 4.62 21.67 7.70
C HIS A 5 5.14 21.92 6.29
N PHE A 6 4.48 21.38 5.26
CA PHE A 6 4.83 21.60 3.85
C PHE A 6 4.75 23.07 3.45
N PHE A 7 3.65 23.76 3.77
CA PHE A 7 3.55 25.19 3.49
C PHE A 7 4.49 26.02 4.37
N GLY A 8 4.72 25.66 5.64
CA GLY A 8 5.70 26.33 6.47
C GLY A 8 7.15 26.17 5.97
N SER A 9 7.49 24.98 5.46
CA SER A 9 8.83 24.64 4.99
C SER A 9 9.20 25.25 3.65
N LEU A 10 8.24 25.39 2.74
CA LEU A 10 8.48 25.93 1.39
C LEU A 10 8.84 27.41 1.38
N PHE A 11 8.49 28.15 2.45
CA PHE A 11 8.70 29.59 2.55
C PHE A 11 9.79 30.01 3.55
N ALA A 12 10.36 29.08 4.32
CA ALA A 12 11.47 29.38 5.22
C ALA A 12 12.80 29.32 4.44
N LYS A 13 13.50 30.45 4.34
CA LYS A 13 14.70 30.63 3.51
C LYS A 13 16.00 30.17 4.19
N ASP A 14 15.93 29.77 5.46
CA ASP A 14 17.09 29.34 6.26
C ASP A 14 17.12 27.81 6.40
N SER A 15 18.33 27.25 6.43
CA SER A 15 18.64 25.81 6.33
C SER A 15 17.66 24.89 7.08
N PHE A 16 17.03 23.98 6.35
CA PHE A 16 15.89 23.15 6.73
C PHE A 16 16.29 21.90 7.54
N VAL A 17 17.05 22.08 8.62
CA VAL A 17 17.17 21.01 9.64
C VAL A 17 15.95 21.12 10.54
N PRO A 18 15.15 20.04 10.74
CA PRO A 18 14.00 20.10 11.62
C PRO A 18 14.42 20.52 13.03
N ASN A 19 13.79 21.55 13.59
CA ASN A 19 14.02 21.93 14.99
C ASN A 19 13.62 20.80 15.97
N ASP A 20 12.78 19.87 15.51
CA ASP A 20 12.39 18.68 16.24
C ASP A 20 13.43 17.55 16.07
N ARG A 21 14.02 17.14 17.20
CA ARG A 21 15.02 16.06 17.28
C ARG A 21 14.49 14.72 16.82
N ARG A 22 13.21 14.45 17.08
CA ARG A 22 12.59 13.19 16.69
C ARG A 22 12.48 13.11 15.18
N CYS A 23 11.90 14.14 14.57
CA CYS A 23 11.79 14.27 13.13
C CYS A 23 13.17 14.13 12.46
N PHE A 24 14.19 14.81 12.99
CA PHE A 24 15.57 14.65 12.53
C PHE A 24 16.08 13.20 12.65
N ALA A 25 15.87 12.54 13.78
CA ALA A 25 16.30 11.15 13.99
C ALA A 25 15.58 10.16 13.07
N GLU A 26 14.28 10.34 12.81
CA GLU A 26 13.48 9.53 11.88
C GLU A 26 14.06 9.62 10.46
N PHE A 27 14.33 10.83 9.96
CA PHE A 27 14.91 11.01 8.63
C PHE A 27 16.37 10.56 8.54
N LEU A 28 17.14 10.74 9.61
CA LEU A 28 18.51 10.24 9.69
C LEU A 28 18.54 8.71 9.63
N TYR A 29 17.59 8.05 10.29
CA TYR A 29 17.42 6.60 10.25
C TYR A 29 16.96 6.12 8.87
N GLU A 30 15.97 6.76 8.26
CA GLU A 30 15.51 6.44 6.90
C GLU A 30 16.65 6.58 5.87
N PHE A 31 17.44 7.65 5.99
CA PHE A 31 18.62 7.89 5.15
C PHE A 31 19.63 6.74 5.23
N TRP A 32 19.98 6.31 6.45
CA TRP A 32 20.90 5.19 6.66
C TRP A 32 20.31 3.87 6.15
N LEU A 33 19.05 3.58 6.47
CA LEU A 33 18.37 2.35 6.09
C LEU A 33 18.30 2.18 4.57
N LYS A 34 18.02 3.27 3.84
CA LYS A 34 17.94 3.30 2.38
C LYS A 34 19.30 3.49 1.70
N LYS A 35 20.41 3.50 2.45
CA LYS A 35 21.78 3.63 1.91
C LYS A 35 21.99 4.94 1.13
N GLY A 36 21.49 6.03 1.69
CA GLY A 36 21.76 7.40 1.26
C GLY A 36 20.66 8.05 0.45
N TYR A 37 20.92 9.28 0.01
CA TYR A 37 19.93 10.13 -0.67
C TYR A 37 19.26 9.46 -1.87
N TRP A 38 20.05 8.86 -2.76
CA TRP A 38 19.53 8.26 -3.98
C TRP A 38 18.73 6.98 -3.73
N GLY A 39 18.96 6.30 -2.62
CA GLY A 39 18.12 5.19 -2.19
C GLY A 39 16.73 5.66 -1.77
N VAL A 40 16.67 6.70 -0.93
CA VAL A 40 15.40 7.33 -0.52
C VAL A 40 14.66 7.91 -1.72
N PHE A 41 15.35 8.70 -2.55
CA PHE A 41 14.80 9.32 -3.77
C PHE A 41 14.19 8.27 -4.70
N ARG A 42 14.91 7.19 -5.00
CA ARG A 42 14.40 6.11 -5.88
C ARG A 42 13.20 5.41 -5.27
N SER A 43 13.23 5.11 -3.97
CA SER A 43 12.09 4.50 -3.27
C SER A 43 10.83 5.35 -3.43
N ASN A 44 10.91 6.64 -3.10
CA ASN A 44 9.77 7.56 -3.18
C ASN A 44 9.33 7.83 -4.62
N LEU A 45 10.27 7.86 -5.58
CA LEU A 45 9.97 7.99 -7.00
C LEU A 45 9.18 6.78 -7.52
N VAL A 46 9.54 5.57 -7.10
CA VAL A 46 8.82 4.34 -7.47
C VAL A 46 7.40 4.38 -6.92
N ASP A 47 7.20 4.77 -5.67
CA ASP A 47 5.86 4.90 -5.07
C ASP A 47 4.99 5.93 -5.82
N PHE A 48 5.57 7.07 -6.19
CA PHE A 48 4.90 8.07 -7.02
C PHE A 48 4.53 7.53 -8.42
N ILE A 49 5.44 6.84 -9.10
CA ILE A 49 5.19 6.24 -10.41
C ILE A 49 4.07 5.20 -10.33
N ILE A 50 4.05 4.36 -9.28
CA ILE A 50 2.98 3.37 -9.07
C ILE A 50 1.63 4.06 -8.92
N ALA A 51 1.56 5.13 -8.12
CA ALA A 51 0.32 5.91 -7.96
C ALA A 51 -0.13 6.56 -9.27
N LEU A 52 0.81 7.14 -10.03
CA LEU A 52 0.53 7.75 -11.34
C LEU A 52 0.01 6.73 -12.34
N PHE A 53 0.65 5.57 -12.42
CA PHE A 53 0.22 4.47 -13.28
C PHE A 53 -1.18 3.98 -12.92
N LEU A 54 -1.46 3.81 -11.63
CA LEU A 54 -2.79 3.42 -11.15
C LEU A 54 -3.86 4.46 -11.55
N TYR A 55 -3.57 5.75 -11.42
CA TYR A 55 -4.47 6.82 -11.85
C TYR A 55 -4.73 6.77 -13.36
N ILE A 56 -3.70 6.61 -14.19
CA ILE A 56 -3.85 6.49 -15.64
C ILE A 56 -4.75 5.30 -16.00
N ILE A 57 -4.53 4.14 -15.39
CA ILE A 57 -5.38 2.95 -15.56
C ILE A 57 -6.82 3.25 -15.14
N CYS A 58 -7.02 3.87 -13.99
CA CYS A 58 -8.34 4.24 -13.48
C CYS A 58 -9.08 5.16 -14.45
N VAL A 59 -8.41 6.19 -14.99
CA VAL A 59 -8.98 7.09 -16.00
C VAL A 59 -9.33 6.33 -17.28
N LEU A 60 -8.42 5.50 -17.79
CA LEU A 60 -8.67 4.72 -19.01
C LEU A 60 -9.88 3.80 -18.87
N PHE A 61 -9.98 3.05 -17.77
CA PHE A 61 -11.08 2.11 -17.56
C PHE A 61 -12.40 2.76 -17.16
N THR A 62 -12.40 3.94 -16.54
CA THR A 62 -13.64 4.61 -16.13
C THR A 62 -14.18 5.60 -17.16
N MET A 63 -13.30 6.28 -17.90
CA MET A 63 -13.68 7.36 -18.83
C MET A 63 -13.57 6.97 -20.30
N CYS A 64 -12.60 6.13 -20.69
CA CYS A 64 -12.32 5.83 -22.10
C CYS A 64 -12.84 4.45 -22.56
N PHE A 65 -13.03 3.52 -21.63
CA PHE A 65 -13.39 2.13 -21.94
C PHE A 65 -14.91 1.91 -22.03
N ARG A 66 -15.37 1.31 -23.13
CA ARG A 66 -16.80 0.99 -23.36
C ARG A 66 -17.17 -0.37 -22.76
N TRP A 67 -17.47 -0.39 -21.47
CA TRP A 67 -17.90 -1.61 -20.75
C TRP A 67 -19.12 -2.30 -21.38
N ASP A 68 -20.11 -1.53 -21.85
CA ASP A 68 -21.31 -2.07 -22.50
C ASP A 68 -20.95 -2.92 -23.73
N ALA A 69 -20.02 -2.43 -24.56
CA ALA A 69 -19.55 -3.12 -25.75
C ALA A 69 -18.70 -4.34 -25.36
N ALA A 70 -17.78 -4.18 -24.41
CA ALA A 70 -16.91 -5.27 -23.96
C ALA A 70 -17.68 -6.46 -23.38
N MET A 71 -18.76 -6.21 -22.62
CA MET A 71 -19.55 -7.25 -21.97
C MET A 71 -20.59 -7.90 -22.90
N SER A 72 -21.09 -7.18 -23.90
CA SER A 72 -22.08 -7.69 -24.86
C SER A 72 -21.48 -8.34 -26.10
N CYS A 73 -20.17 -8.18 -26.29
CA CYS A 73 -19.51 -8.62 -27.49
C CYS A 73 -19.29 -10.14 -27.55
N THR A 74 -19.59 -10.74 -28.69
CA THR A 74 -19.32 -12.14 -29.03
C THR A 74 -17.99 -12.25 -29.81
N SER A 75 -17.33 -13.42 -29.81
CA SER A 75 -15.97 -13.56 -30.39
C SER A 75 -15.81 -12.95 -31.78
N ASP A 76 -16.84 -13.06 -32.62
CA ASP A 76 -16.76 -12.67 -34.03
C ASP A 76 -17.01 -11.16 -34.24
N THR A 77 -17.63 -10.47 -33.27
CA THR A 77 -17.93 -9.03 -33.34
C THR A 77 -16.89 -8.16 -32.63
N CYS A 78 -16.02 -8.75 -31.80
CA CYS A 78 -15.08 -8.00 -30.96
C CYS A 78 -13.94 -7.39 -31.75
N ASP A 79 -13.52 -8.04 -32.83
CA ASP A 79 -12.41 -7.56 -33.66
C ASP A 79 -12.75 -6.24 -34.37
N SER A 80 -14.04 -5.95 -34.57
CA SER A 80 -14.50 -4.74 -35.28
C SER A 80 -15.01 -3.63 -34.36
N THR A 81 -15.24 -3.91 -33.07
CA THR A 81 -15.79 -2.91 -32.14
C THR A 81 -14.68 -2.14 -31.44
N ALA A 82 -14.63 -0.82 -31.65
CA ALA A 82 -13.74 0.06 -30.92
C ALA A 82 -14.10 0.06 -29.42
N LEU A 83 -13.28 -0.62 -28.62
CA LEU A 83 -13.42 -0.69 -27.15
C LEU A 83 -13.07 0.63 -26.46
N PHE A 84 -12.20 1.42 -27.09
CA PHE A 84 -11.80 2.74 -26.61
C PHE A 84 -12.53 3.82 -27.42
N GLN A 85 -13.21 4.71 -26.71
CA GLN A 85 -13.82 5.91 -27.28
C GLN A 85 -13.18 7.14 -26.61
N GLY A 86 -13.43 8.32 -27.19
CA GLY A 86 -13.08 9.58 -26.54
C GLY A 86 -13.64 9.69 -25.11
N PRO A 87 -13.11 10.62 -24.31
CA PRO A 87 -13.40 10.71 -22.88
C PRO A 87 -14.90 10.89 -22.63
N SER A 88 -15.44 10.02 -21.78
CA SER A 88 -16.83 10.07 -21.30
C SER A 88 -16.86 10.33 -19.79
N LEU A 89 -18.06 10.61 -19.25
CA LEU A 89 -18.25 10.70 -17.81
C LEU A 89 -17.82 9.39 -17.13
N PRO A 90 -17.10 9.46 -15.99
CA PRO A 90 -16.52 8.27 -15.37
C PRO A 90 -17.64 7.35 -14.87
N HIS A 91 -17.71 6.14 -15.43
CA HIS A 91 -18.67 5.11 -15.02
C HIS A 91 -18.04 3.72 -15.08
N VAL A 92 -18.55 2.83 -14.23
CA VAL A 92 -18.08 1.43 -14.16
C VAL A 92 -19.26 0.50 -14.43
N VAL A 93 -19.10 -0.36 -15.43
CA VAL A 93 -20.01 -1.47 -15.83
C VAL A 93 -21.40 -1.04 -16.31
N THR A 94 -22.09 -0.12 -15.64
CA THR A 94 -23.44 0.34 -16.00
C THR A 94 -23.51 1.87 -15.97
N LYS A 95 -24.36 2.45 -16.84
CA LYS A 95 -24.71 3.88 -16.82
C LYS A 95 -25.80 4.21 -15.78
N ALA A 96 -25.87 3.42 -14.71
CA ALA A 96 -26.72 3.71 -13.57
C ALA A 96 -26.02 4.70 -12.62
N PHE A 97 -26.81 5.37 -11.76
CA PHE A 97 -26.29 6.30 -10.74
C PHE A 97 -25.13 5.69 -9.92
N VAL A 98 -25.27 4.42 -9.53
CA VAL A 98 -24.23 3.69 -8.77
C VAL A 98 -22.93 3.54 -9.57
N GLY A 99 -23.03 3.27 -10.87
CA GLY A 99 -21.86 3.14 -11.75
C GLY A 99 -21.11 4.46 -11.91
N TYR A 100 -21.82 5.59 -12.01
CA TYR A 100 -21.22 6.93 -12.01
C TYR A 100 -20.58 7.29 -10.67
N LEU A 101 -21.29 7.04 -9.56
CA LEU A 101 -20.76 7.31 -8.22
C LEU A 101 -19.44 6.56 -7.97
N LEU A 102 -19.41 5.26 -8.32
CA LEU A 102 -18.20 4.44 -8.20
C LEU A 102 -17.09 4.92 -9.14
N GLY A 103 -17.42 5.26 -10.39
CA GLY A 103 -16.46 5.81 -11.35
C GLY A 103 -15.81 7.11 -10.85
N VAL A 104 -16.62 8.05 -10.35
CA VAL A 104 -16.11 9.29 -9.72
C VAL A 104 -15.26 8.96 -8.50
N ALA A 105 -15.69 8.05 -7.62
CA ALA A 105 -14.94 7.67 -6.44
C ALA A 105 -13.55 7.09 -6.80
N ILE A 106 -13.47 6.24 -7.83
CA ILE A 106 -12.22 5.67 -8.34
C ILE A 106 -11.28 6.77 -8.87
N VAL A 107 -11.78 7.66 -9.72
CA VAL A 107 -10.95 8.72 -10.33
C VAL A 107 -10.48 9.73 -9.31
N VAL A 108 -11.37 10.20 -8.43
CA VAL A 108 -11.02 11.20 -7.40
C VAL A 108 -10.05 10.60 -6.38
N SER A 109 -10.27 9.36 -5.92
CA SER A 109 -9.38 8.73 -4.94
C SER A 109 -7.98 8.46 -5.50
N SER A 110 -7.88 7.96 -6.74
CA SER A 110 -6.60 7.76 -7.42
C SER A 110 -5.88 9.09 -7.72
N PHE A 111 -6.60 10.14 -8.13
CA PHE A 111 -6.04 11.48 -8.31
C PHE A 111 -5.46 12.05 -7.02
N LEU A 112 -6.23 12.01 -5.92
CA LEU A 112 -5.76 12.48 -4.60
C LEU A 112 -4.53 11.70 -4.13
N SER A 113 -4.45 10.40 -4.42
CA SER A 113 -3.24 9.62 -4.14
C SER A 113 -2.04 10.11 -4.94
N VAL A 114 -2.19 10.43 -6.23
CA VAL A 114 -1.07 10.94 -7.05
C VAL A 114 -0.57 12.26 -6.50
N VAL A 115 -1.48 13.17 -6.17
CA VAL A 115 -1.12 14.47 -5.56
C VAL A 115 -0.41 14.26 -4.23
N TYR A 116 -0.92 13.37 -3.38
CA TYR A 116 -0.29 13.05 -2.10
C TYR A 116 1.13 12.50 -2.26
N GLU A 117 1.31 11.47 -3.10
CA GLU A 117 2.63 10.84 -3.30
C GLU A 117 3.62 11.79 -3.99
N LEU A 118 3.15 12.69 -4.88
CA LEU A 118 3.98 13.74 -5.47
C LEU A 118 4.48 14.73 -4.41
N LEU A 119 3.58 15.24 -3.56
CA LEU A 119 3.94 16.18 -2.51
C LEU A 119 4.88 15.52 -1.49
N TYR A 120 4.62 14.27 -1.13
CA TYR A 120 5.48 13.49 -0.25
C TYR A 120 6.87 13.27 -0.86
N PHE A 121 6.93 12.86 -2.13
CA PHE A 121 8.19 12.69 -2.88
C PHE A 121 9.01 13.98 -2.91
N LEU A 122 8.39 15.13 -3.23
CA LEU A 122 9.07 16.42 -3.28
C LEU A 122 9.59 16.83 -1.91
N GLN A 123 8.75 16.73 -0.87
CA GLN A 123 9.11 17.10 0.50
C GLN A 123 10.25 16.21 1.03
N SER A 124 10.10 14.89 0.88
CA SER A 124 11.11 13.93 1.35
C SER A 124 12.43 14.12 0.61
N SER A 125 12.40 14.38 -0.70
CA SER A 125 13.62 14.65 -1.48
C SER A 125 14.34 15.92 -0.99
N LEU A 126 13.61 17.01 -0.75
CA LEU A 126 14.23 18.25 -0.26
C LEU A 126 14.89 18.05 1.11
N LEU A 127 14.22 17.37 2.02
CA LEU A 127 14.75 17.15 3.36
C LEU A 127 15.95 16.20 3.39
N HIS A 128 15.88 15.11 2.64
CA HIS A 128 17.00 14.16 2.56
C HIS A 128 18.20 14.73 1.81
N LEU A 129 18.02 15.74 0.95
CA LEU A 129 19.13 16.47 0.34
C LEU A 129 19.93 17.24 1.41
N ASP A 130 19.25 17.85 2.38
CA ASP A 130 19.91 18.55 3.48
C ASP A 130 20.60 17.59 4.45
N ILE A 131 20.01 16.42 4.71
CA ILE A 131 20.66 15.36 5.48
C ILE A 131 21.89 14.81 4.74
N SER A 132 21.82 14.60 3.43
CA SER A 132 22.98 14.17 2.63
C SER A 132 24.13 15.17 2.72
N ARG A 133 23.83 16.48 2.67
CA ARG A 133 24.84 17.52 2.90
C ARG A 133 25.43 17.38 4.29
N LEU A 134 24.61 17.24 5.33
CA LEU A 134 25.10 17.07 6.71
C LEU A 134 26.03 15.85 6.85
N VAL A 135 25.58 14.69 6.36
CA VAL A 135 26.31 13.42 6.41
C VAL A 135 27.64 13.51 5.66
N LYS A 136 27.66 14.19 4.50
CA LYS A 136 28.89 14.45 3.75
C LYS A 136 29.89 15.29 4.55
N HIS A 137 29.45 16.31 5.27
CA HIS A 137 30.34 17.09 6.13
C HIS A 137 30.83 16.30 7.36
N ALA A 138 30.07 15.30 7.81
CA ALA A 138 30.51 14.34 8.82
C ALA A 138 31.54 13.31 8.29
N GLY A 139 31.98 13.42 7.04
CA GLY A 139 33.00 12.55 6.44
C GLY A 139 32.47 11.19 5.95
N ILE A 140 31.16 11.04 5.82
CA ILE A 140 30.52 9.81 5.34
C ILE A 140 30.18 9.98 3.85
N VAL A 141 30.53 9.00 3.02
CA VAL A 141 30.35 9.06 1.56
C VAL A 141 29.10 8.28 1.16
N ASP A 142 28.24 8.89 0.36
CA ASP A 142 27.04 8.25 -0.20
C ASP A 142 27.39 7.37 -1.41
N ASP A 143 27.16 6.06 -1.31
CA ASP A 143 27.57 5.07 -2.32
C ASP A 143 26.67 5.04 -3.58
N THR A 144 25.47 5.64 -3.50
CA THR A 144 24.37 5.36 -4.44
C THR A 144 24.22 6.38 -5.58
N GLY A 145 25.14 7.34 -5.70
CA GLY A 145 25.09 8.37 -6.74
C GLY A 145 25.38 7.87 -8.15
N VAL A 146 24.54 8.24 -9.13
CA VAL A 146 24.71 7.93 -10.57
C VAL A 146 26.01 8.52 -11.15
N LEU A 147 26.52 9.60 -10.55
CA LEU A 147 27.81 10.21 -10.88
C LEU A 147 28.93 9.80 -9.91
N GLY A 148 28.64 8.84 -9.02
CA GLY A 148 29.41 8.56 -7.82
C GLY A 148 30.70 7.80 -8.04
N PHE A 149 30.91 7.06 -9.14
CA PHE A 149 32.10 6.23 -9.27
C PHE A 149 33.43 7.02 -9.17
N ALA A 150 33.50 8.21 -9.76
CA ALA A 150 34.69 9.06 -9.65
C ALA A 150 34.81 9.68 -8.24
N SER A 151 33.69 10.19 -7.70
CA SER A 151 33.66 10.79 -6.36
C SER A 151 33.93 9.77 -5.24
N VAL A 152 33.53 8.52 -5.42
CA VAL A 152 33.71 7.44 -4.45
C VAL A 152 35.18 7.03 -4.42
N ALA A 153 35.82 6.87 -5.57
CA ALA A 153 37.25 6.54 -5.63
C ALA A 153 38.11 7.59 -4.91
N ASP A 154 37.88 8.88 -5.18
CA ASP A 154 38.62 9.97 -4.53
C ASP A 154 38.30 10.08 -3.04
N SER A 155 37.05 9.86 -2.63
CA SER A 155 36.68 9.97 -1.21
C SER A 155 37.20 8.79 -0.39
N VAL A 156 37.16 7.58 -0.94
CA VAL A 156 37.75 6.38 -0.32
C VAL A 156 39.27 6.52 -0.25
N ALA A 157 39.92 7.07 -1.28
CA ALA A 157 41.35 7.36 -1.26
C ALA A 157 41.74 8.35 -0.14
N ASN A 158 40.83 9.25 0.24
CA ASN A 158 41.00 10.21 1.33
C ASN A 158 40.52 9.67 2.70
N GLY A 159 40.25 8.37 2.83
CA GLY A 159 39.86 7.73 4.09
C GLY A 159 38.37 7.85 4.44
N GLY A 160 37.52 8.26 3.49
CA GLY A 160 36.06 8.24 3.65
C GLY A 160 35.52 6.82 3.68
N GLU A 161 34.57 6.54 4.57
CA GLU A 161 33.89 5.26 4.64
C GLU A 161 32.57 5.28 3.88
N LEU A 162 32.27 4.15 3.24
CA LEU A 162 31.07 3.91 2.46
C LEU A 162 29.85 3.71 3.38
N LEU A 163 28.75 4.39 3.08
CA LEU A 163 27.50 4.31 3.86
C LEU A 163 26.91 2.89 3.89
N SER A 164 27.20 2.05 2.90
CA SER A 164 26.75 0.65 2.89
C SER A 164 27.47 -0.22 3.92
N CYS A 165 28.70 0.11 4.27
CA CYS A 165 29.54 -0.66 5.18
C CYS A 165 29.41 -0.23 6.64
N ILE A 166 28.99 1.01 6.88
CA ILE A 166 28.89 1.57 8.24
C ILE A 166 27.69 1.00 9.01
N SER A 167 27.94 0.57 10.25
CA SER A 167 26.87 0.16 11.17
C SER A 167 26.01 1.36 11.58
N TRP A 168 24.77 1.12 12.02
CA TRP A 168 23.90 2.19 12.51
C TRP A 168 24.52 2.95 13.69
N SER A 169 25.19 2.26 14.61
CA SER A 169 25.84 2.88 15.77
C SER A 169 26.96 3.82 15.35
N ASP A 170 27.85 3.37 14.47
CA ASP A 170 29.01 4.17 14.03
C ASP A 170 28.55 5.37 13.20
N PHE A 171 27.50 5.19 12.40
CA PHE A 171 26.88 6.26 11.62
C PHE A 171 26.34 7.37 12.53
N VAL A 172 25.56 7.01 13.55
CA VAL A 172 25.01 7.97 14.51
C VAL A 172 26.12 8.65 15.31
N GLU A 173 27.16 7.92 15.71
CA GLU A 173 28.29 8.47 16.45
C GLU A 173 29.00 9.57 15.65
N ARG A 174 29.30 9.33 14.36
CA ARG A 174 29.92 10.33 13.48
C ARG A 174 29.06 11.56 13.25
N VAL A 175 27.78 11.36 12.93
CA VAL A 175 26.85 12.47 12.72
C VAL A 175 26.70 13.29 13.99
N SER A 176 26.58 12.64 15.14
CA SER A 176 26.49 13.31 16.45
C SER A 176 27.77 14.08 16.80
N GLY A 177 28.95 13.51 16.53
CA GLY A 177 30.24 14.16 16.73
C GLY A 177 30.40 15.40 15.86
N TYR A 178 30.03 15.31 14.59
CA TYR A 178 30.04 16.44 13.67
C TYR A 178 29.10 17.57 14.14
N MET A 179 27.85 17.22 14.49
CA MET A 179 26.84 18.17 14.96
C MET A 179 27.29 18.89 16.24
N ASN A 180 27.88 18.16 17.20
CA ASN A 180 28.39 18.75 18.43
C ASN A 180 29.59 19.67 18.21
N ALA A 181 30.39 19.44 17.15
CA ALA A 181 31.55 20.27 16.85
C ALA A 181 31.20 21.57 16.10
N HIS A 182 30.21 21.52 15.19
CA HIS A 182 29.97 22.62 14.25
C HIS A 182 28.61 23.31 14.41
N GLU A 183 27.61 22.65 15.00
CA GLU A 183 26.20 23.10 14.99
C GLU A 183 25.62 23.22 16.40
N GLN A 184 26.45 23.62 17.37
CA GLN A 184 26.02 23.87 18.75
C GLN A 184 24.92 24.94 18.77
N GLY A 185 23.73 24.58 19.27
CA GLY A 185 22.62 25.51 19.49
C GLY A 185 21.45 25.43 18.51
N ARG A 186 21.49 24.60 17.45
CA ARG A 186 20.36 24.48 16.50
C ARG A 186 19.07 23.90 17.11
N PHE A 187 19.17 22.95 18.03
CA PHE A 187 17.99 22.28 18.62
C PHE A 187 17.38 23.02 19.82
N GLY A 188 17.35 24.36 19.80
CA GLY A 188 16.58 25.20 20.75
C GLY A 188 17.01 25.18 22.23
N GLN A 189 17.92 24.29 22.63
CA GLN A 189 18.49 24.22 23.97
C GLN A 189 20.01 24.35 23.87
N SER A 190 20.55 25.43 24.41
CA SER A 190 21.98 25.81 24.33
C SER A 190 22.95 24.84 25.03
N HIS A 191 22.48 23.77 25.67
CA HIS A 191 23.32 22.94 26.55
C HIS A 191 23.17 21.42 26.44
N THR A 192 22.25 20.88 25.63
CA THR A 192 22.12 19.41 25.52
C THR A 192 22.95 18.89 24.33
N VAL A 193 24.13 18.35 24.64
CA VAL A 193 25.00 17.63 23.70
C VAL A 193 24.19 16.52 23.03
N LEU A 194 24.25 16.47 21.69
CA LEU A 194 23.58 15.44 20.91
C LEU A 194 24.39 14.15 21.05
N THR A 195 23.98 13.24 21.93
CA THR A 195 24.64 11.94 22.08
C THR A 195 23.95 10.90 21.19
N PRO A 196 24.63 9.81 20.79
CA PRO A 196 24.00 8.72 20.05
C PRO A 196 22.79 8.14 20.77
N LEU A 197 22.85 8.06 22.10
CA LEU A 197 21.73 7.64 22.94
C LEU A 197 20.54 8.60 22.84
N ASN A 198 20.79 9.92 22.82
CA ASN A 198 19.71 10.90 22.68
C ASN A 198 19.03 10.82 21.31
N ILE A 199 19.79 10.56 20.24
CA ILE A 199 19.24 10.32 18.90
C ILE A 199 18.38 9.05 18.90
N LEU A 200 18.90 7.96 19.47
CA LEU A 200 18.17 6.69 19.58
C LEU A 200 16.88 6.83 20.39
N GLN A 201 16.95 7.50 21.55
CA GLN A 201 15.78 7.76 22.40
C GLN A 201 14.76 8.66 21.69
N SER A 202 15.23 9.66 20.93
CA SER A 202 14.35 10.53 20.15
C SER A 202 13.66 9.77 19.01
N LEU A 203 14.38 8.87 18.34
CA LEU A 203 13.84 7.99 17.31
C LEU A 203 12.77 7.04 17.87
N LEU A 204 13.06 6.43 19.03
CA LEU A 204 12.26 5.33 19.58
C LEU A 204 11.29 5.76 20.67
N GLN A 205 11.17 7.06 20.94
CA GLN A 205 10.38 7.56 22.06
C GLN A 205 8.95 7.01 22.04
N VAL A 206 8.26 7.18 20.92
CA VAL A 206 6.86 6.76 20.79
C VAL A 206 6.73 5.25 20.64
N ASP A 207 7.71 4.60 20.03
CA ASP A 207 7.73 3.15 19.92
C ASP A 207 7.88 2.50 21.30
N ASN A 208 8.70 3.05 22.19
CA ASN A 208 8.83 2.60 23.58
C ASN A 208 7.50 2.73 24.35
N TYR A 209 6.75 3.81 24.14
CA TYR A 209 5.41 3.94 24.74
C TYR A 209 4.42 2.94 24.14
N MET A 210 4.50 2.66 22.84
CA MET A 210 3.68 1.61 22.22
C MET A 210 3.99 0.24 22.82
N VAL A 211 5.27 -0.10 23.02
CA VAL A 211 5.67 -1.35 23.70
C VAL A 211 5.07 -1.42 25.11
N LEU A 212 5.20 -0.35 25.90
CA LEU A 212 4.63 -0.27 27.24
C LEU A 212 3.10 -0.48 27.23
N MET A 213 2.39 0.05 26.24
CA MET A 213 0.94 -0.10 26.13
C MET A 213 0.48 -1.54 25.85
N TYR A 214 1.24 -2.26 25.03
CA TYR A 214 0.97 -3.67 24.76
C TYR A 214 1.39 -4.55 25.95
N GLU A 215 2.45 -4.21 26.65
CA GLU A 215 2.90 -4.91 27.86
C GLU A 215 1.89 -4.74 29.01
N ALA A 216 1.34 -3.54 29.17
CA ALA A 216 0.33 -3.22 30.18
C ALA A 216 -1.10 -3.64 29.77
N ASP A 217 -1.29 -4.33 28.63
CA ASP A 217 -2.59 -4.77 28.09
C ASP A 217 -3.63 -3.63 27.96
N VAL A 218 -3.18 -2.38 27.78
CA VAL A 218 -4.05 -1.22 27.51
C VAL A 218 -4.73 -1.37 26.14
N ILE A 219 -3.99 -1.92 25.19
CA ILE A 219 -4.47 -2.33 23.86
C ILE A 219 -4.74 -3.84 23.88
N SER A 220 -5.67 -4.27 24.74
CA SER A 220 -6.12 -5.66 24.85
C SER A 220 -7.28 -5.97 23.89
N GLU A 221 -7.65 -7.26 23.76
CA GLU A 221 -8.73 -7.76 22.87
C GLU A 221 -10.11 -7.15 23.14
N ASN A 222 -10.26 -6.54 24.32
CA ASN A 222 -11.52 -5.93 24.74
C ASN A 222 -11.50 -4.40 24.62
N SER A 223 -10.39 -3.82 24.16
CA SER A 223 -10.22 -2.38 24.03
C SER A 223 -10.70 -1.91 22.65
N PRO A 224 -11.44 -0.78 22.55
CA PRO A 224 -11.79 -0.20 21.26
C PRO A 224 -10.57 0.22 20.44
N LEU A 225 -9.40 0.34 21.09
CA LEU A 225 -8.13 0.64 20.44
C LEU A 225 -7.55 -0.54 19.64
N GLU A 226 -7.99 -1.78 19.88
CA GLU A 226 -7.51 -2.94 19.12
C GLU A 226 -7.82 -2.81 17.62
N TYR A 227 -8.98 -2.24 17.28
CA TYR A 227 -9.38 -2.02 15.90
C TYR A 227 -8.62 -0.88 15.22
N LEU A 228 -7.87 -0.09 16.00
CA LEU A 228 -7.11 1.04 15.47
C LEU A 228 -5.76 0.54 14.94
N HIS A 229 -5.44 0.92 13.70
CA HIS A 229 -4.14 0.61 13.12
C HIS A 229 -3.00 1.20 14.00
N PRO A 230 -1.89 0.49 14.26
CA PRO A 230 -0.83 0.97 15.15
C PRO A 230 -0.28 2.36 14.82
N LEU A 231 -0.15 2.68 13.52
CA LEU A 231 0.26 4.03 13.07
C LEU A 231 -0.73 5.13 13.49
N ALA A 232 -2.03 4.82 13.56
CA ALA A 232 -3.02 5.76 14.06
C ALA A 232 -2.91 5.91 15.58
N CYS A 233 -2.65 4.82 16.32
CA CYS A 233 -2.31 4.89 17.74
C CYS A 233 -1.09 5.79 17.98
N GLN A 234 0.02 5.55 17.28
CA GLN A 234 1.23 6.38 17.36
C GLN A 234 0.93 7.87 17.08
N LYS A 235 0.13 8.17 16.05
CA LYS A 235 -0.28 9.55 15.74
C LYS A 235 -1.11 10.19 16.85
N LEU A 236 -1.99 9.43 17.50
CA LEU A 236 -2.74 9.90 18.65
C LEU A 236 -1.81 10.11 19.86
N PHE A 237 -0.82 9.25 20.05
CA PHE A 237 0.18 9.41 21.11
C PHE A 237 1.06 10.63 20.90
N ASN A 238 1.44 10.93 19.65
CA ASN A 238 2.19 12.13 19.30
C ASN A 238 1.50 13.43 19.78
N LEU A 239 0.17 13.43 19.96
CA LEU A 239 -0.56 14.61 20.45
C LEU A 239 -0.36 14.88 21.95
N PHE A 240 0.13 13.90 22.71
CA PHE A 240 0.45 14.07 24.13
C PHE A 240 1.85 14.66 24.35
N PHE A 241 2.70 14.64 23.31
CA PHE A 241 4.03 15.24 23.36
C PHE A 241 3.93 16.72 22.97
N ASN A 242 4.62 17.56 23.75
CA ASN A 242 4.83 18.96 23.39
C ASN A 242 6.00 19.10 22.39
N ASP A 243 6.30 20.33 21.98
CA ASP A 243 7.41 20.63 21.05
C ASP A 243 8.79 20.26 21.60
N TYR A 244 8.90 20.01 22.91
CA TYR A 244 10.10 19.54 23.60
C TYR A 244 10.14 18.03 23.78
N ASN A 245 9.19 17.29 23.20
CA ASN A 245 9.03 15.84 23.34
C ASN A 245 8.81 15.41 24.81
N GLU A 246 8.22 16.26 25.64
CA GLU A 246 7.78 15.93 26.99
C GLU A 246 6.27 15.64 27.01
N ILE A 247 5.83 14.73 27.88
CA ILE A 247 4.40 14.42 28.03
C ILE A 247 3.74 15.54 28.84
N GLU A 248 2.85 16.28 28.20
CA GLU A 248 2.05 17.30 28.88
C GLU A 248 0.69 16.71 29.27
N TYR A 249 0.55 16.31 30.54
CA TYR A 249 -0.73 15.88 31.09
C TYR A 249 -1.55 17.08 31.58
N SER A 250 -2.30 17.68 30.66
CA SER A 250 -3.24 18.76 30.96
C SER A 250 -4.65 18.40 30.47
N SER A 251 -5.68 18.93 31.14
CA SER A 251 -7.08 18.73 30.73
C SER A 251 -7.35 19.27 29.31
N THR A 252 -6.61 20.30 28.91
CA THR A 252 -6.60 20.88 27.56
C THR A 252 -6.04 19.91 26.52
N THR A 253 -4.94 19.20 26.82
CA THR A 253 -4.39 18.14 25.95
C THR A 253 -5.40 17.01 25.75
N LEU A 254 -6.08 16.57 26.81
CA LEU A 254 -7.08 15.52 26.72
C LEU A 254 -8.29 15.92 25.85
N ILE A 255 -8.76 17.16 25.97
CA ILE A 255 -9.81 17.70 25.08
C ILE A 255 -9.32 17.76 23.64
N ARG A 256 -8.08 18.21 23.41
CA ARG A 256 -7.47 18.26 22.07
C ARG A 256 -7.43 16.87 21.44
N VAL A 257 -6.94 15.86 22.16
CA VAL A 257 -6.89 14.47 21.69
C VAL A 257 -8.28 13.97 21.33
N LYS A 258 -9.28 14.17 22.20
CA LYS A 258 -10.68 13.80 21.93
C LYS A 258 -11.22 14.46 20.66
N MET A 259 -10.97 15.75 20.49
CA MET A 259 -11.41 16.49 19.29
C MET A 259 -10.70 15.99 18.03
N VAL A 260 -9.42 15.65 18.10
CA VAL A 260 -8.68 15.08 16.96
C VAL A 260 -9.20 13.67 16.63
N VAL A 261 -9.46 12.82 17.62
CA VAL A 261 -10.07 11.49 17.39
C VAL A 261 -11.44 11.63 16.73
N LEU A 262 -12.28 12.55 17.22
CA LEU A 262 -13.60 12.79 16.65
C LEU A 262 -13.51 13.32 15.22
N ALA A 263 -12.66 14.31 14.96
CA ALA A 263 -12.45 14.86 13.63
C ALA A 263 -11.88 13.82 12.66
N TYR A 264 -10.90 13.03 13.10
CA TYR A 264 -10.33 11.93 12.32
C TYR A 264 -11.37 10.87 12.00
N SER A 265 -12.22 10.50 12.96
CA SER A 265 -13.30 9.53 12.76
C SER A 265 -14.36 10.06 11.79
N ALA A 266 -14.79 11.30 11.96
CA ALA A 266 -15.74 11.95 11.06
C ALA A 266 -15.19 12.04 9.62
N PHE A 267 -13.91 12.38 9.47
CA PHE A 267 -13.23 12.38 8.18
C PHE A 267 -13.19 10.97 7.57
N HIS A 268 -12.84 9.94 8.35
CA HIS A 268 -12.80 8.56 7.84
C HIS A 268 -14.18 8.07 7.41
N ILE A 269 -15.23 8.41 8.15
CA ILE A 269 -16.62 8.07 7.77
C ILE A 269 -17.01 8.79 6.48
N ALA A 270 -16.74 10.10 6.38
CA ALA A 270 -17.07 10.90 5.20
C ALA A 270 -16.33 10.41 3.94
N PHE A 271 -15.08 9.98 4.09
CA PHE A 271 -14.24 9.51 2.99
C PHE A 271 -14.14 7.98 2.87
N LEU A 272 -14.97 7.23 3.60
CA LEU A 272 -14.85 5.77 3.69
C LEU A 272 -14.88 5.10 2.31
N LEU A 273 -15.82 5.51 1.46
CA LEU A 273 -15.95 4.98 0.11
C LEU A 273 -14.66 5.20 -0.70
N PHE A 274 -14.12 6.41 -0.67
CA PHE A 274 -12.90 6.77 -1.42
C PHE A 274 -11.68 6.02 -0.90
N VAL A 275 -11.51 5.93 0.42
CA VAL A 275 -10.40 5.21 1.06
C VAL A 275 -10.49 3.71 0.75
N LEU A 276 -11.68 3.12 0.85
CA LEU A 276 -11.89 1.70 0.57
C LEU A 276 -11.61 1.37 -0.88
N VAL A 277 -12.14 2.15 -1.82
CA VAL A 277 -11.90 1.97 -3.26
C VAL A 277 -10.40 2.05 -3.56
N TYR A 278 -9.72 3.08 -3.04
CA TYR A 278 -8.28 3.23 -3.23
C TYR A 278 -7.49 2.06 -2.63
N ARG A 279 -7.80 1.64 -1.40
CA ARG A 279 -7.13 0.51 -0.73
C ARG A 279 -7.31 -0.78 -1.52
N VAL A 280 -8.53 -1.07 -1.97
CA VAL A 280 -8.81 -2.26 -2.79
C VAL A 280 -8.05 -2.20 -4.11
N LEU A 281 -8.05 -1.05 -4.80
CA LEU A 281 -7.32 -0.88 -6.05
C LEU A 281 -5.82 -1.07 -5.86
N ARG A 282 -5.21 -0.38 -4.89
CA ARG A 282 -3.77 -0.46 -4.59
C ARG A 282 -3.39 -1.90 -4.22
N THR A 283 -4.12 -2.53 -3.29
CA THR A 283 -3.88 -3.93 -2.89
C THR A 283 -4.05 -4.88 -4.08
N ALA A 284 -5.08 -4.72 -4.90
CA ALA A 284 -5.27 -5.55 -6.08
C ALA A 284 -4.10 -5.38 -7.05
N THR A 285 -3.66 -4.16 -7.36
CA THR A 285 -2.53 -3.96 -8.29
C THR A 285 -1.19 -4.43 -7.74
N THR A 286 -0.95 -4.27 -6.44
CA THR A 286 0.32 -4.70 -5.82
C THR A 286 0.40 -6.22 -5.74
N TYR A 287 -0.68 -6.89 -5.33
CA TYR A 287 -0.64 -8.32 -5.03
C TYR A 287 -1.22 -9.22 -6.14
N ALA A 288 -1.86 -8.69 -7.20
CA ALA A 288 -2.43 -9.53 -8.26
C ALA A 288 -1.36 -10.35 -9.01
N GLY A 289 -0.16 -9.78 -9.20
CA GLY A 289 0.96 -10.49 -9.82
C GLY A 289 1.38 -11.69 -8.99
N ASP A 290 1.66 -11.47 -7.71
CA ASP A 290 2.11 -12.50 -6.76
C ASP A 290 1.03 -13.56 -6.52
N ALA A 291 -0.24 -13.15 -6.41
CA ALA A 291 -1.35 -14.09 -6.26
C ALA A 291 -1.47 -15.03 -7.47
N ARG A 292 -1.13 -14.56 -8.68
CA ARG A 292 -1.17 -15.36 -9.91
C ARG A 292 0.06 -16.25 -10.09
N THR A 293 1.26 -15.73 -9.83
CA THR A 293 2.52 -16.45 -10.09
C THR A 293 2.89 -17.39 -8.95
N ASN A 294 2.70 -16.95 -7.70
CA ASN A 294 3.17 -17.65 -6.51
C ASN A 294 2.11 -17.58 -5.38
N PHE A 295 0.92 -18.15 -5.62
CA PHE A 295 -0.15 -18.18 -4.60
C PHE A 295 0.30 -18.77 -3.24
N ARG A 296 1.27 -19.70 -3.26
CA ARG A 296 1.83 -20.26 -2.02
C ARG A 296 2.61 -19.23 -1.22
N THR A 297 3.36 -18.33 -1.86
CA THR A 297 4.11 -17.31 -1.14
C THR A 297 3.18 -16.27 -0.52
N PHE A 298 2.09 -15.96 -1.20
CA PHE A 298 1.01 -15.12 -0.68
C PHE A 298 0.36 -15.68 0.59
N LEU A 299 0.39 -17.00 0.76
CA LEU A 299 -0.14 -17.69 1.96
C LEU A 299 0.92 -17.91 3.04
N HIS A 300 2.13 -17.37 2.91
CA HIS A 300 3.10 -17.45 4.00
C HIS A 300 2.54 -16.75 5.24
N ARG A 301 2.81 -17.36 6.38
CA ARG A 301 2.44 -16.81 7.68
C ARG A 301 3.41 -15.68 7.98
N GLU A 302 2.88 -14.56 8.43
CA GLU A 302 3.65 -13.44 8.94
C GLU A 302 3.28 -13.17 10.39
N TRP A 303 4.18 -12.54 11.13
CA TRP A 303 3.86 -12.02 12.46
C TRP A 303 2.75 -10.97 12.36
N SER A 304 1.70 -11.15 13.15
CA SER A 304 0.63 -10.15 13.26
C SER A 304 1.18 -8.84 13.84
N SER A 305 0.57 -7.70 13.50
CA SER A 305 1.00 -6.39 14.01
C SER A 305 1.07 -6.36 15.54
N ARG A 306 0.13 -7.04 16.22
CA ARG A 306 0.15 -7.19 17.67
C ARG A 306 1.36 -7.99 18.18
N ALA A 307 1.68 -9.10 17.52
CA ALA A 307 2.85 -9.89 17.88
C ALA A 307 4.14 -9.10 17.71
N ARG A 308 4.25 -8.29 16.64
CA ARG A 308 5.40 -7.39 16.44
C ARG A 308 5.61 -6.48 17.65
N TRP A 309 4.57 -5.75 18.08
CA TRP A 309 4.66 -4.88 19.26
C TRP A 309 4.92 -5.61 20.57
N LYS A 310 4.29 -6.78 20.77
CA LYS A 310 4.46 -7.58 22.00
C LYS A 310 5.87 -8.18 22.12
N PHE A 311 6.50 -8.54 21.00
CA PHE A 311 7.84 -9.09 21.00
C PHE A 311 8.94 -8.03 20.91
N ARG A 312 8.61 -6.77 20.62
CA ARG A 312 9.57 -5.67 20.50
C ARG A 312 10.14 -5.29 21.87
N LEU A 313 11.45 -5.07 21.93
CA LEU A 313 12.16 -4.65 23.14
C LEU A 313 12.24 -3.12 23.22
N TYR A 314 12.40 -2.59 24.43
CA TYR A 314 12.66 -1.16 24.64
C TYR A 314 13.97 -0.75 23.96
N ASN A 315 13.95 0.41 23.29
CA ASN A 315 15.07 0.95 22.51
C ASN A 315 15.58 0.02 21.39
N GLU A 316 14.74 -0.90 20.90
CA GLU A 316 15.05 -1.74 19.75
C GLU A 316 14.67 -1.03 18.44
N VAL A 317 15.68 -0.83 17.59
CA VAL A 317 15.52 -0.23 16.26
C VAL A 317 14.86 -1.24 15.31
N GLU A 318 14.04 -0.75 14.38
CA GLU A 318 13.19 -1.59 13.52
C GLU A 318 13.97 -2.70 12.78
N HIS A 319 15.15 -2.41 12.20
CA HIS A 319 15.90 -3.42 11.44
C HIS A 319 16.40 -4.58 12.33
N LEU A 320 16.74 -4.32 13.60
CA LEU A 320 17.12 -5.36 14.56
C LEU A 320 15.90 -6.19 14.96
N HIS A 321 14.77 -5.51 15.17
CA HIS A 321 13.50 -6.15 15.48
C HIS A 321 13.04 -7.06 14.33
N GLU A 322 13.05 -6.56 13.10
CA GLU A 322 12.70 -7.32 11.89
C GLU A 322 13.62 -8.53 11.68
N SER A 323 14.93 -8.38 11.87
CA SER A 323 15.88 -9.51 11.78
C SER A 323 15.54 -10.60 12.80
N ARG A 324 15.32 -10.22 14.06
CA ARG A 324 14.97 -11.17 15.12
C ARG A 324 13.62 -11.84 14.88
N LEU A 325 12.64 -11.11 14.35
CA LEU A 325 11.35 -11.68 13.97
C LEU A 325 11.46 -12.61 12.76
N ALA A 326 12.32 -12.33 11.79
CA ALA A 326 12.56 -13.22 10.65
C ALA A 326 13.14 -14.55 11.12
N ASP A 327 14.16 -14.53 11.99
CA ASP A 327 14.75 -15.73 12.59
C ASP A 327 13.70 -16.50 13.42
N GLY A 328 12.90 -15.77 14.21
CA GLY A 328 11.81 -16.36 14.98
C GLY A 328 10.70 -16.98 14.12
N LEU A 329 10.44 -16.43 12.93
CA LEU A 329 9.41 -16.92 12.02
C LEU A 329 9.78 -18.30 11.45
N GLU A 330 11.06 -18.53 11.16
CA GLU A 330 11.56 -19.84 10.69
C GLU A 330 11.28 -20.93 11.73
N VAL A 331 11.68 -20.69 12.98
CA VAL A 331 11.45 -21.62 14.10
C VAL A 331 9.95 -21.80 14.36
N ALA A 332 9.16 -20.72 14.33
CA ALA A 332 7.72 -20.80 14.51
C ALA A 332 7.04 -21.63 13.41
N ASN A 333 7.48 -21.49 12.16
CA ASN A 333 6.97 -22.28 11.04
C ASN A 333 7.35 -23.75 11.18
N GLU A 334 8.56 -24.07 11.63
CA GLU A 334 8.98 -25.44 11.93
C GLU A 334 8.08 -26.05 13.01
N ILE A 335 7.89 -25.39 14.15
CA ILE A 335 7.00 -25.85 15.23
C ILE A 335 5.57 -26.05 14.70
N LEU A 336 5.03 -25.07 13.98
CA LEU A 336 3.67 -25.15 13.44
C LEU A 336 3.51 -26.24 12.38
N SER A 337 4.56 -26.59 11.66
CA SER A 337 4.54 -27.69 10.69
C SER A 337 4.28 -29.04 11.38
N HIS A 338 4.75 -29.22 12.62
CA HIS A 338 4.46 -30.40 13.43
C HIS A 338 2.98 -30.48 13.86
N PHE A 339 2.30 -29.34 13.99
CA PHE A 339 0.88 -29.27 14.33
C PHE A 339 -0.07 -29.36 13.12
N ASN A 340 0.44 -29.16 11.91
CA ASN A 340 -0.36 -29.27 10.69
C ASN A 340 -0.64 -30.75 10.37
N GLY A 341 -1.45 -31.41 11.20
CA GLY A 341 -2.07 -32.68 10.85
C GLY A 341 -2.85 -32.51 9.56
N SER A 342 -2.60 -33.38 8.57
CA SER A 342 -3.30 -33.30 7.29
C SER A 342 -4.80 -33.51 7.52
N SER A 343 -5.59 -32.44 7.46
CA SER A 343 -7.04 -32.58 7.65
C SER A 343 -7.61 -33.41 6.50
N ASN A 344 -8.46 -34.39 6.81
CA ASN A 344 -9.12 -35.19 5.78
C ASN A 344 -9.90 -34.31 4.78
N ALA A 345 -10.39 -33.16 5.24
CA ALA A 345 -11.03 -32.14 4.40
C ALA A 345 -10.10 -31.58 3.32
N THR A 346 -8.87 -31.17 3.65
CA THR A 346 -7.93 -30.64 2.64
C THR A 346 -7.55 -31.70 1.61
N LYS A 347 -7.39 -32.96 2.02
CA LYS A 347 -7.17 -34.09 1.11
C LYS A 347 -8.37 -34.29 0.18
N LEU A 348 -9.59 -34.24 0.70
CA LEU A 348 -10.82 -34.39 -0.07
C LEU A 348 -10.99 -33.26 -1.09
N VAL A 349 -10.86 -32.00 -0.66
CA VAL A 349 -10.94 -30.83 -1.56
C VAL A 349 -9.90 -30.93 -2.67
N ARG A 350 -8.65 -31.28 -2.33
CA ARG A 350 -7.60 -31.47 -3.34
C ARG A 350 -7.99 -32.55 -4.36
N ARG A 351 -8.51 -33.71 -3.90
CA ARG A 351 -8.95 -34.78 -4.81
C ARG A 351 -10.10 -34.33 -5.71
N LEU A 352 -11.15 -33.71 -5.15
CA LEU A 352 -12.29 -33.22 -5.91
C LEU A 352 -11.87 -32.18 -6.95
N THR A 353 -11.08 -31.19 -6.55
CA THR A 353 -10.58 -30.15 -7.48
C THR A 353 -9.71 -30.78 -8.57
N SER A 354 -8.82 -31.71 -8.26
CA SER A 354 -8.01 -32.42 -9.26
C SER A 354 -8.86 -33.25 -10.22
N THR A 355 -9.89 -33.94 -9.74
CA THR A 355 -10.82 -34.68 -10.60
C THR A 355 -11.61 -33.74 -11.52
N CYS A 356 -12.13 -32.62 -11.00
CA CYS A 356 -12.82 -31.62 -11.81
C CYS A 356 -11.90 -31.05 -12.90
N ILE A 357 -10.65 -30.69 -12.56
CA ILE A 357 -9.66 -30.21 -13.54
C ILE A 357 -9.36 -31.29 -14.57
N PHE A 358 -9.15 -32.54 -14.15
CA PHE A 358 -8.89 -33.65 -15.07
C PHE A 358 -10.05 -33.86 -16.06
N VAL A 359 -11.29 -33.85 -15.57
CA VAL A 359 -12.49 -33.92 -16.41
C VAL A 359 -12.50 -32.75 -17.39
N LEU A 360 -12.34 -31.51 -16.92
CA LEU A 360 -12.32 -30.34 -17.80
C LEU A 360 -11.24 -30.47 -18.89
N VAL A 361 -10.01 -30.85 -18.55
CA VAL A 361 -8.91 -30.99 -19.52
C VAL A 361 -9.14 -32.13 -20.52
N VAL A 362 -9.68 -33.28 -20.08
CA VAL A 362 -9.98 -34.40 -20.97
C VAL A 362 -11.11 -34.08 -21.94
N PHE A 363 -12.13 -33.34 -21.47
CA PHE A 363 -13.26 -32.92 -22.29
C PHE A 363 -12.98 -31.64 -23.11
N ASP A 364 -11.96 -30.87 -22.77
CA ASP A 364 -11.45 -29.73 -23.54
C ASP A 364 -10.63 -30.17 -24.77
N ARG A 365 -11.10 -31.20 -25.47
CA ARG A 365 -10.67 -31.42 -26.85
C ARG A 365 -11.35 -30.36 -27.73
N PRO A 366 -10.61 -29.62 -28.57
CA PRO A 366 -11.17 -28.61 -29.47
C PRO A 366 -12.26 -29.16 -30.42
N GLN A 367 -12.25 -30.48 -30.68
CA GLN A 367 -13.27 -31.15 -31.47
C GLN A 367 -14.64 -31.29 -30.79
N LEU A 368 -14.71 -31.27 -29.44
CA LEU A 368 -15.99 -31.35 -28.73
C LEU A 368 -16.71 -29.99 -28.72
N TRP A 369 -15.96 -28.90 -28.65
CA TRP A 369 -16.50 -27.53 -28.78
C TRP A 369 -17.06 -27.26 -30.18
N SER A 370 -16.41 -27.77 -31.24
CA SER A 370 -16.99 -27.70 -32.59
C SER A 370 -18.20 -28.62 -32.74
N PHE A 371 -18.22 -29.81 -32.13
CA PHE A 371 -19.39 -30.69 -32.12
C PHE A 371 -20.60 -30.07 -31.39
N ILE A 372 -20.39 -29.38 -30.26
CA ILE A 372 -21.46 -28.69 -29.52
C ILE A 372 -21.98 -27.47 -30.30
N LYS A 373 -21.12 -26.73 -31.01
CA LYS A 373 -21.55 -25.67 -31.94
C LYS A 373 -22.35 -26.24 -33.11
N VAL A 374 -21.93 -27.37 -33.69
CA VAL A 374 -22.65 -28.06 -34.77
C VAL A 374 -23.99 -28.61 -34.29
N SER A 375 -24.06 -29.20 -33.08
CA SER A 375 -25.34 -29.69 -32.55
C SER A 375 -26.31 -28.57 -32.22
N ARG A 376 -25.85 -27.39 -31.78
CA ARG A 376 -26.72 -26.20 -31.65
C ARG A 376 -27.24 -25.72 -32.99
N GLY A 377 -26.39 -25.65 -34.03
CA GLY A 377 -26.82 -25.30 -35.38
C GLY A 377 -27.85 -26.28 -35.97
N VAL A 378 -27.72 -27.58 -35.67
CA VAL A 378 -28.70 -28.60 -36.09
C VAL A 378 -30.01 -28.50 -35.29
N VAL A 379 -29.95 -28.22 -33.99
CA VAL A 379 -31.16 -28.03 -33.17
C VAL A 379 -31.92 -26.76 -33.59
N ASP A 380 -31.22 -25.68 -33.91
CA ASP A 380 -31.86 -24.44 -34.39
C ASP A 380 -32.45 -24.60 -35.81
N GLN A 381 -31.80 -25.38 -36.69
CA GLN A 381 -32.36 -25.75 -38.00
C GLN A 381 -33.58 -26.68 -37.86
N CYS A 382 -33.57 -27.61 -36.92
CA CYS A 382 -34.74 -28.46 -36.63
C CYS A 382 -35.89 -27.65 -36.00
N ALA A 383 -35.59 -26.68 -35.14
CA ALA A 383 -36.60 -25.79 -34.57
C ALA A 383 -37.22 -24.86 -35.62
N ALA A 384 -36.41 -24.31 -36.53
CA ALA A 384 -36.90 -23.50 -37.65
C ALA A 384 -37.75 -24.32 -38.64
N GLY A 385 -37.35 -25.56 -38.94
CA GLY A 385 -38.11 -26.49 -39.79
C GLY A 385 -39.46 -26.91 -39.17
N ALA A 386 -39.51 -27.11 -37.84
CA ALA A 386 -40.74 -27.43 -37.13
C ALA A 386 -41.76 -26.27 -37.15
N VAL A 387 -41.28 -25.02 -37.05
CA VAL A 387 -42.14 -23.82 -37.14
C VAL A 387 -42.67 -23.61 -38.56
N SER A 388 -41.89 -23.92 -39.60
CA SER A 388 -42.38 -23.89 -41.00
C SER A 388 -43.40 -25.01 -41.30
N ALA A 389 -43.28 -26.19 -40.67
CA ALA A 389 -44.24 -27.28 -40.83
C ALA A 389 -45.59 -27.02 -40.13
N LEU A 390 -45.59 -26.29 -39.02
CA LEU A 390 -46.81 -25.91 -38.28
C LEU A 390 -47.58 -24.73 -38.89
N GLY A 391 -47.01 -24.03 -39.88
CA GLY A 391 -47.68 -22.93 -40.59
C GLY A 391 -48.59 -23.35 -41.76
N ALA A 392 -48.65 -24.63 -42.12
CA ALA A 392 -49.33 -25.09 -43.34
C ALA A 392 -50.77 -25.61 -43.15
N THR A 393 -51.26 -25.78 -41.92
CA THR A 393 -52.66 -26.20 -41.68
C THR A 393 -53.55 -25.02 -41.35
N ARG A 394 -54.02 -24.35 -42.40
CA ARG A 394 -55.09 -23.35 -42.32
C ARG A 394 -56.41 -24.08 -42.01
N PRO A 395 -57.11 -23.81 -40.90
CA PRO A 395 -58.40 -24.44 -40.64
C PRO A 395 -59.44 -23.91 -41.62
N GLN A 396 -60.06 -24.80 -42.40
CA GLN A 396 -61.26 -24.48 -43.16
C GLN A 396 -62.40 -24.22 -42.16
N THR A 397 -62.82 -22.97 -42.06
CA THR A 397 -64.02 -22.56 -41.35
C THR A 397 -65.26 -22.95 -42.16
N THR A 398 -65.86 -24.09 -41.79
CA THR A 398 -67.18 -24.49 -42.26
C THR A 398 -68.23 -23.52 -41.69
N ARG A 399 -68.79 -22.68 -42.57
CA ARG A 399 -69.84 -21.71 -42.25
C ARG A 399 -71.18 -22.46 -42.18
N VAL A 400 -71.65 -22.74 -40.98
CA VAL A 400 -73.00 -23.26 -40.74
C VAL A 400 -74.02 -22.14 -40.99
N GLN A 401 -74.85 -22.28 -42.03
CA GLN A 401 -76.04 -21.45 -42.23
C GLN A 401 -77.16 -21.94 -41.31
N LEU A 402 -77.65 -21.06 -40.44
CA LEU A 402 -78.89 -21.25 -39.68
C LEU A 402 -80.04 -20.57 -40.45
N PRO A 403 -81.22 -21.21 -40.56
CA PRO A 403 -82.35 -20.66 -41.28
C PRO A 403 -83.14 -19.67 -40.43
N ARG A 404 -83.52 -18.53 -41.03
CA ARG A 404 -84.81 -17.86 -40.83
C ARG A 404 -85.13 -16.96 -42.00
#